data_AF-A0A9D6KYK8-F1
#
_entry.id   AF-A0A9D6KYK8-F1
#
_cell.length_a   1.000
_cell.length_b   1.000
_cell.length_c   1.000
_cell.angle_alpha   90.00
_cell.angle_beta   90.00
_cell.angle_gamma   90.00
#
_symmetry.space_group_name_H-M   'P 1'
#
loop_
_entity.id
_entity.type
_entity.pdbx_description
1 polymer ?
#
loop_
_entity_poly.entity_id
_entity_poly.type
_entity_poly.pdbx_seq_one_letter_code
_entity_poly.pdbx_strand_id
1 'polypeptide(L)'
;GLFGPVAGFSTKFLKNGSLMDLPKSIKFDNLIPMVFAGIRNVPLTKYLIEQLRLTHEDRVAALREYVPNAQSKDWELKEAGQRVQVIKKDKKEGGILEFGTEVVVSEDGTVAALLGASPGASTAVAAMLGLLPKCFTKESKSEAWQRKLKEMTPSFGVSLSKEEKLLKETRQRTSKVLDLTI
;
A
#
# COMPACT_ATOMS: atom_id res chain seq x y z
N GLY A 1 -15.95 20.07 1.55
CA GLY A 1 -15.06 19.01 1.00
C GLY A 1 -14.05 18.63 2.06
N LEU A 2 -13.42 17.44 1.94
CA LEU A 2 -12.30 17.07 2.79
C LEU A 2 -11.00 17.28 2.01
N PHE A 3 -9.98 17.83 2.66
CA PHE A 3 -8.66 18.00 2.06
C PHE A 3 -7.61 17.32 2.91
N GLY A 4 -6.87 16.41 2.26
CA GLY A 4 -5.68 15.77 2.79
C GLY A 4 -5.89 14.87 4.03
N PRO A 5 -5.27 13.69 4.09
CA PRO A 5 -4.86 13.15 5.37
C PRO A 5 -3.62 13.91 5.84
N VAL A 6 -3.72 14.66 6.94
CA VAL A 6 -2.53 15.13 7.65
C VAL A 6 -2.03 13.98 8.50
N ALA A 7 -0.75 13.64 8.38
CA ALA A 7 -0.24 12.46 9.06
C ALA A 7 -0.25 12.67 10.60
N GLY A 8 -0.84 11.71 11.31
CA GLY A 8 -0.87 11.66 12.76
C GLY A 8 -0.12 10.42 13.26
N PHE A 9 0.42 10.50 14.47
CA PHE A 9 1.00 9.38 15.19
C PHE A 9 0.26 9.21 16.51
N SER A 10 -0.16 7.99 16.80
CA SER A 10 -0.77 7.63 18.07
C SER A 10 -0.24 6.27 18.52
N THR A 11 -0.08 6.10 19.82
CA THR A 11 0.23 4.79 20.43
C THR A 11 -1.02 3.96 20.71
N LYS A 12 -2.22 4.49 20.42
CA LYS A 12 -3.50 3.78 20.48
C LYS A 12 -3.69 2.93 19.23
N PHE A 13 -4.15 1.69 19.39
CA PHE A 13 -4.47 0.83 18.24
C PHE A 13 -5.90 1.00 17.73
N LEU A 14 -6.79 1.54 18.57
CA LEU A 14 -8.20 1.81 18.26
C LEU A 14 -8.57 3.26 18.64
N LYS A 15 -9.64 3.79 18.04
CA LYS A 15 -10.11 5.17 18.29
C LYS A 15 -10.33 5.46 19.78
N ASN A 16 -10.88 4.47 20.49
CA ASN A 16 -11.10 4.50 21.95
C ASN A 16 -10.07 3.63 22.72
N GLY A 17 -8.90 3.36 22.13
CA GLY A 17 -7.84 2.53 22.70
C GLY A 17 -6.97 3.27 23.73
N SER A 18 -6.00 2.55 24.29
CA SER A 18 -5.12 3.07 25.34
C SER A 18 -3.81 3.59 24.77
N LEU A 19 -3.25 4.65 25.36
CA LEU A 19 -1.87 5.07 25.05
C LEU A 19 -0.83 4.00 25.43
N MET A 20 -1.24 3.01 26.23
CA MET A 20 -0.44 1.86 26.63
C MET A 20 -0.54 0.68 25.65
N ASP A 21 -1.32 0.77 24.58
CA ASP A 21 -1.48 -0.33 23.60
C ASP A 21 -0.11 -0.68 22.97
N LEU A 22 0.63 0.32 22.48
CA LEU A 22 1.97 0.11 21.93
C LEU A 22 2.96 -0.44 22.98
N PRO A 23 3.18 0.19 24.16
CA PRO A 23 4.04 -0.39 25.20
C PRO A 23 3.71 -1.83 25.60
N LYS A 24 2.42 -2.15 25.76
CA LYS A 24 1.96 -3.51 26.14
C LYS A 24 2.14 -4.54 25.02
N SER A 25 2.20 -4.08 23.77
CA SER A 25 2.45 -4.95 22.62
C SER A 25 3.92 -5.37 22.46
N ILE A 26 4.85 -4.65 23.10
CA ILE A 26 6.28 -4.93 23.04
C ILE A 26 6.58 -6.21 23.82
N LYS A 27 7.18 -7.18 23.14
CA LYS A 27 7.61 -8.47 23.66
C LYS A 27 9.05 -8.74 23.19
N PHE A 28 9.77 -9.61 23.89
CA PHE A 28 11.16 -9.92 23.54
C PHE A 28 11.33 -10.46 22.11
N ASP A 29 10.33 -11.18 21.60
CA ASP A 29 10.34 -11.76 20.25
C ASP A 29 10.05 -10.76 19.12
N ASN A 30 9.41 -9.62 19.42
CA ASN A 30 9.07 -8.57 18.44
C ASN A 30 9.87 -7.27 18.58
N LEU A 31 10.62 -7.09 19.68
CA LEU A 31 11.43 -5.89 19.95
C LEU A 31 12.48 -5.64 18.86
N ILE A 32 13.24 -6.68 18.47
CA ILE A 32 14.26 -6.57 17.43
C ILE A 32 13.63 -6.15 16.09
N PRO A 33 12.59 -6.85 15.57
CA PRO A 33 11.87 -6.38 14.39
C PRO A 33 11.37 -4.93 14.48
N MET A 34 10.86 -4.49 15.63
CA MET A 34 10.38 -3.12 15.80
C MET A 34 11.47 -2.07 15.65
N VAL A 35 12.64 -2.29 16.25
CA VAL A 35 13.78 -1.36 16.16
C VAL A 35 14.29 -1.28 14.73
N PHE A 36 14.46 -2.42 14.07
CA PHE A 36 14.91 -2.47 12.66
C PHE A 36 13.92 -1.75 11.73
N ALA A 37 12.62 -1.97 11.91
CA ALA A 37 11.59 -1.29 11.14
C ALA A 37 11.64 0.23 11.34
N GLY A 38 11.85 0.71 12.58
CA GLY A 38 11.98 2.14 12.87
C GLY A 38 13.20 2.79 12.21
N ILE A 39 14.38 2.16 12.29
CA ILE A 39 15.62 2.67 11.69
C ILE A 39 15.56 2.67 10.17
N ARG A 40 14.99 1.64 9.55
CA ARG A 40 14.90 1.54 8.09
C ARG A 40 13.92 2.52 7.48
N ASN A 41 12.92 2.95 8.25
CA ASN A 41 11.89 3.88 7.79
C ASN A 41 12.11 5.30 8.32
N VAL A 42 13.35 5.66 8.66
CA VAL A 42 13.72 7.03 9.11
C VAL A 42 13.16 8.14 8.20
N PRO A 43 13.18 8.03 6.85
CA PRO A 43 12.55 9.05 6.00
C PRO A 43 11.04 9.22 6.27
N LEU A 44 10.32 8.11 6.41
CA LEU A 44 8.89 8.13 6.75
C LEU A 44 8.68 8.67 8.17
N THR A 45 9.42 8.17 9.15
CA THR A 45 9.35 8.63 10.54
C THR A 45 9.60 10.13 10.63
N LYS A 46 10.60 10.65 9.90
CA LYS A 46 10.89 12.07 9.79
C LYS A 46 9.71 12.84 9.19
N TYR A 47 9.17 12.37 8.07
CA TYR A 47 7.99 12.97 7.45
C TYR A 47 6.79 13.02 8.40
N LEU A 48 6.50 11.94 9.13
CA LEU A 48 5.42 11.90 10.12
C LEU A 48 5.63 12.92 11.24
N ILE A 49 6.86 13.04 11.74
CA ILE A 49 7.20 14.04 12.77
C ILE A 49 7.04 15.46 12.24
N GLU A 50 7.44 15.73 11.00
CA GLU A 50 7.25 17.04 10.36
C GLU A 50 5.76 17.37 10.22
N GLN A 51 4.93 16.43 9.78
CA GLN A 51 3.48 16.61 9.67
C GLN A 51 2.81 16.85 11.02
N LEU A 52 3.26 16.17 12.08
CA LEU A 52 2.77 16.38 13.45
C LEU A 52 3.08 17.77 14.00
N ARG A 53 4.17 18.39 13.54
CA ARG A 53 4.59 19.73 13.95
C ARG A 53 3.85 20.84 13.23
N LEU A 54 3.14 20.53 12.14
CA LEU A 54 2.37 21.53 11.40
C LEU A 54 1.26 22.12 12.26
N THR A 55 1.21 23.44 12.33
CA THR A 55 0.12 24.19 12.95
C THR A 55 -1.13 24.17 12.07
N HIS A 56 -2.24 24.68 12.60
CA HIS A 56 -3.47 24.86 11.81
C HIS A 56 -3.22 25.75 10.57
N GLU A 57 -2.50 26.86 10.74
CA GLU A 57 -2.17 27.78 9.65
C GLU A 57 -1.28 27.11 8.60
N ASP A 58 -0.30 26.29 9.00
CA ASP A 58 0.56 25.59 8.04
C ASP A 58 -0.23 24.60 7.18
N ARG A 59 -1.22 23.91 7.78
CA ARG A 59 -2.11 22.99 7.07
C ARG A 59 -3.02 23.74 6.10
N VAL A 60 -3.55 24.89 6.50
CA VAL A 60 -4.37 25.74 5.62
C VAL A 60 -3.51 26.38 4.52
N ALA A 61 -2.24 26.71 4.80
CA ALA A 61 -1.30 27.19 3.79
C ALA A 61 -1.04 26.13 2.71
N ALA A 62 -0.84 24.87 3.09
CA ALA A 62 -0.72 23.76 2.13
C ALA A 62 -2.02 23.55 1.33
N LEU A 63 -3.19 23.72 1.96
CA LEU A 63 -4.47 23.68 1.26
C LEU A 63 -4.59 24.80 0.20
N ARG A 64 -4.03 25.99 0.45
CA ARG A 64 -4.09 27.11 -0.51
C ARG A 64 -3.37 26.83 -1.83
N GLU A 65 -2.47 25.84 -1.89
CA GLU A 65 -1.89 25.36 -3.15
C GLU A 65 -2.95 24.77 -4.10
N TYR A 66 -4.03 24.23 -3.55
CA TYR A 66 -5.13 23.61 -4.31
C TYR A 66 -6.42 24.45 -4.29
N VAL A 67 -6.65 25.19 -3.20
CA VAL A 67 -7.82 26.06 -3.00
C VAL A 67 -7.33 27.44 -2.55
N PRO A 68 -6.90 28.33 -3.48
CA PRO A 68 -6.21 29.58 -3.14
C PRO A 68 -6.96 30.51 -2.19
N ASN A 69 -8.29 30.49 -2.24
CA ASN A 69 -9.14 31.36 -1.42
C ASN A 69 -9.51 30.75 -0.05
N ALA A 70 -8.87 29.65 0.37
CA ALA A 70 -9.17 29.01 1.65
C ALA A 70 -8.83 29.93 2.85
N GLN A 71 -9.84 30.22 3.68
CA GLN A 71 -9.70 31.00 4.91
C GLN A 71 -9.61 30.08 6.13
N SER A 72 -8.65 30.32 7.03
CA SER A 72 -8.36 29.38 8.13
C SER A 72 -9.54 29.12 9.07
N LYS A 73 -10.47 30.08 9.21
CA LYS A 73 -11.70 29.96 10.01
C LYS A 73 -12.74 29.00 9.43
N ASP A 74 -12.68 28.72 8.13
CA ASP A 74 -13.65 27.87 7.43
C ASP A 74 -13.22 26.40 7.43
N TRP A 75 -12.03 26.12 7.98
CA TRP A 75 -11.42 24.80 8.00
C TRP A 75 -11.15 24.37 9.43
N GLU A 76 -11.53 23.13 9.73
CA GLU A 76 -11.24 22.49 11.01
C GLU A 76 -10.51 21.17 10.77
N LEU A 77 -9.61 20.82 11.68
CA LEU A 77 -9.00 19.50 11.66
C LEU A 77 -10.01 18.48 12.16
N LYS A 78 -10.32 17.49 11.32
CA LYS A 78 -11.16 16.36 11.70
C LYS A 78 -10.32 15.09 11.81
N GLU A 79 -10.42 14.40 12.94
CA GLU A 79 -9.78 13.10 13.10
C GLU A 79 -10.35 12.09 12.08
N ALA A 80 -9.48 11.66 11.16
CA ALA A 80 -9.78 10.54 10.28
C ALA A 80 -9.61 9.21 11.03
N GLY A 81 -10.12 8.13 10.43
CA GLY A 81 -9.96 6.78 10.98
C GLY A 81 -8.49 6.42 11.24
N GLN A 82 -8.24 5.61 12.28
CA GLN A 82 -6.91 5.15 12.64
C GLN A 82 -6.55 3.88 11.87
N ARG A 83 -5.29 3.81 11.43
CA ARG A 83 -4.73 2.62 10.79
C ARG A 83 -3.50 2.17 11.55
N VAL A 84 -3.48 0.90 11.94
CA VAL A 84 -2.32 0.28 12.58
C VAL A 84 -1.37 -0.20 11.49
N GLN A 85 -0.11 0.20 11.58
CA GLN A 85 0.94 -0.26 10.68
C GLN A 85 1.55 -1.56 11.21
N VAL A 86 1.55 -2.61 10.39
CA VAL A 86 2.09 -3.93 10.78
C VAL A 86 3.60 -3.98 10.55
N ILE A 87 4.32 -4.58 11.49
CA ILE A 87 5.76 -4.87 11.38
C ILE A 87 5.94 -6.37 11.20
N LYS A 88 6.58 -6.76 10.10
CA LYS A 88 6.86 -8.16 9.79
C LYS A 88 8.33 -8.47 10.06
N LYS A 89 8.59 -9.67 10.59
CA LYS A 89 9.95 -10.19 10.75
C LYS A 89 10.47 -10.66 9.40
N ASP A 90 11.58 -10.10 8.96
CA ASP A 90 12.26 -10.50 7.74
C ASP A 90 13.58 -11.21 8.07
N LYS A 91 13.92 -12.25 7.28
CA LYS A 91 15.11 -13.07 7.52
C LYS A 91 16.42 -12.33 7.23
N LYS A 92 16.39 -11.32 6.35
CA LYS A 92 17.56 -10.52 5.96
C LYS A 92 17.57 -9.16 6.67
N GLU A 93 16.41 -8.52 6.72
CA GLU A 93 16.26 -7.13 7.17
C GLU A 93 15.86 -7.02 8.65
N GLY A 94 15.61 -8.14 9.34
CA GLY A 94 15.21 -8.20 10.75
C GLY A 94 13.75 -7.82 10.97
N GLY A 95 13.36 -6.61 10.57
CA GLY A 95 12.00 -6.11 10.63
C GLY A 95 11.70 -5.06 9.56
N ILE A 96 10.55 -5.19 8.88
CA ILE A 96 10.11 -4.28 7.83
C ILE A 96 8.70 -3.76 8.14
N LEU A 97 8.42 -2.51 7.79
CA LEU A 97 7.05 -1.98 7.79
C LEU A 97 6.32 -2.58 6.59
N GLU A 98 5.18 -3.22 6.85
CA GLU A 98 4.39 -3.89 5.82
C GLU A 98 3.39 -2.91 5.21
N PHE A 99 3.75 -2.28 4.10
CA PHE A 99 2.88 -1.30 3.44
C PHE A 99 1.86 -1.99 2.53
N GLY A 100 0.57 -1.82 2.85
CA GLY A 100 -0.52 -2.03 1.90
C GLY A 100 -1.23 -3.37 2.05
N THR A 101 -1.21 -4.14 0.96
CA THR A 101 -2.04 -5.32 0.72
C THR A 101 -1.16 -6.55 0.62
N GLU A 102 -1.19 -7.44 1.61
CA GLU A 102 -0.46 -8.71 1.57
C GLU A 102 -1.40 -9.85 1.19
N VAL A 103 -0.95 -10.69 0.24
CA VAL A 103 -1.64 -11.94 -0.08
C VAL A 103 -0.96 -13.07 0.68
N VAL A 104 -1.65 -13.58 1.69
CA VAL A 104 -1.25 -14.77 2.44
C VAL A 104 -1.96 -15.99 1.88
N VAL A 105 -1.25 -17.10 1.78
CA VAL A 105 -1.78 -18.37 1.26
C VAL A 105 -1.39 -19.46 2.25
N SER A 106 -2.32 -20.35 2.55
CA SER A 106 -2.04 -21.54 3.34
C SER A 106 -0.99 -22.41 2.65
N GLU A 107 -0.25 -23.20 3.42
CA GLU A 107 0.82 -24.05 2.88
C GLU A 107 0.32 -25.04 1.82
N ASP A 108 -0.92 -25.52 1.98
CA ASP A 108 -1.60 -26.42 1.05
C ASP A 108 -2.30 -25.70 -0.12
N GLY A 109 -2.28 -24.36 -0.15
CA GLY A 109 -2.88 -23.55 -1.22
C GLY A 109 -4.41 -23.47 -1.21
N THR A 110 -5.09 -24.11 -0.26
CA THR A 110 -6.56 -24.21 -0.24
C THR A 110 -7.27 -22.94 0.22
N VAL A 111 -6.57 -22.10 0.99
CA VAL A 111 -7.08 -20.82 1.48
C VAL A 111 -6.09 -19.71 1.17
N ALA A 112 -6.61 -18.64 0.57
CA ALA A 112 -5.88 -17.40 0.41
C ALA A 112 -6.65 -16.26 1.07
N ALA A 113 -5.93 -15.40 1.78
CA ALA A 113 -6.49 -14.20 2.36
C ALA A 113 -5.67 -12.99 1.94
N LEU A 114 -6.35 -11.86 1.88
CA LEU A 114 -5.77 -10.58 1.60
C LEU A 114 -5.80 -9.77 2.89
N LEU A 115 -4.63 -9.47 3.42
CA LEU A 115 -4.43 -8.70 4.64
C LEU A 115 -4.12 -7.25 4.29
N GLY A 116 -4.79 -6.32 4.97
CA GLY A 116 -4.59 -4.88 4.78
C GLY A 116 -5.68 -4.25 3.91
N ALA A 117 -5.33 -3.19 3.20
CA ALA A 117 -6.30 -2.47 2.36
C ALA A 117 -6.73 -3.35 1.18
N SER A 118 -8.02 -3.28 0.80
CA SER A 118 -8.47 -3.89 -0.45
C SER A 118 -7.66 -3.31 -1.62
N PRO A 119 -7.12 -4.14 -2.52
CA PRO A 119 -6.33 -3.64 -3.63
C PRO A 119 -7.21 -2.80 -4.54
N GLY A 120 -6.75 -1.59 -4.86
CA GLY A 120 -7.43 -0.75 -5.85
C GLY A 120 -7.41 -1.40 -7.24
N ALA A 121 -8.18 -0.84 -8.16
CA ALA A 121 -8.23 -1.33 -9.55
C ALA A 121 -6.83 -1.44 -10.19
N SER A 122 -5.90 -0.58 -9.81
CA SER A 122 -4.52 -0.57 -10.30
C SER A 122 -3.64 -1.72 -9.79
N THR A 123 -4.00 -2.39 -8.69
CA THR A 123 -3.17 -3.44 -8.05
C THR A 123 -3.87 -4.80 -7.95
N ALA A 124 -5.21 -4.85 -8.08
CA ALA A 124 -5.99 -6.07 -7.95
C ALA A 124 -5.58 -7.17 -8.94
N VAL A 125 -5.38 -6.81 -10.21
CA VAL A 125 -4.96 -7.76 -11.25
C VAL A 125 -3.57 -8.33 -10.95
N ALA A 126 -2.61 -7.47 -10.56
CA ALA A 126 -1.27 -7.92 -10.22
C ALA A 126 -1.26 -8.87 -9.01
N ALA A 127 -2.07 -8.56 -7.98
CA ALA A 127 -2.24 -9.43 -6.81
C ALA A 127 -2.81 -10.80 -7.21
N MET A 128 -3.85 -10.83 -8.04
CA MET A 128 -4.45 -12.09 -8.51
C MET A 128 -3.48 -12.91 -9.37
N LEU A 129 -2.74 -12.27 -10.28
CA LEU A 129 -1.73 -12.96 -11.10
C LEU A 129 -0.61 -13.57 -10.25
N GLY A 130 -0.28 -12.97 -9.11
CA GLY A 130 0.66 -13.55 -8.12
C GLY A 130 0.05 -14.66 -7.26
N LEU A 131 -1.28 -14.67 -7.09
CA LEU A 131 -2.01 -15.65 -6.28
C LEU A 131 -2.29 -16.95 -7.04
N LEU A 132 -2.68 -16.86 -8.31
CA LEU A 132 -3.07 -18.03 -9.12
C LEU A 132 -2.03 -19.17 -9.09
N PRO A 133 -0.71 -18.93 -9.22
CA PRO A 133 0.28 -20.00 -9.19
C PRO A 133 0.48 -20.65 -7.82
N LYS A 134 0.01 -20.01 -6.73
CA LYS A 134 0.11 -20.53 -5.36
C LYS A 134 -1.07 -21.43 -5.02
N CYS A 135 -2.29 -21.04 -5.41
CA CYS A 135 -3.51 -21.80 -5.13
C CYS A 135 -3.86 -22.84 -6.20
N PHE A 136 -3.51 -22.57 -7.46
CA PHE A 136 -3.89 -23.39 -8.62
C PHE A 136 -2.65 -23.86 -9.37
N THR A 137 -1.69 -24.46 -8.66
CA THR A 137 -0.35 -24.78 -9.17
C THR A 137 -0.35 -25.63 -10.44
N LYS A 138 -1.31 -26.55 -10.60
CA LYS A 138 -1.40 -27.43 -11.76
C LYS A 138 -2.00 -26.69 -12.95
N GLU A 139 -3.12 -26.02 -12.72
CA GLU A 139 -3.89 -25.29 -13.71
C GLU A 139 -3.10 -24.08 -14.23
N SER A 140 -2.41 -23.36 -13.34
CA SER A 140 -1.58 -22.21 -13.71
C SER A 140 -0.43 -22.59 -14.64
N LYS A 141 0.02 -23.84 -14.62
CA LYS A 141 1.06 -24.37 -15.53
C LYS A 141 0.48 -24.98 -16.80
N SER A 142 -0.84 -25.14 -16.89
CA SER A 142 -1.49 -25.68 -18.08
C SER A 142 -1.35 -24.71 -19.26
N GLU A 143 -1.17 -25.26 -20.47
CA GLU A 143 -1.13 -24.46 -21.69
C GLU A 143 -2.41 -23.66 -21.90
N ALA A 144 -3.56 -24.24 -21.53
CA ALA A 144 -4.86 -23.59 -21.64
C ALA A 144 -4.92 -22.27 -20.85
N TRP A 145 -4.47 -22.29 -19.58
CA TRP A 145 -4.44 -21.09 -18.75
C TRP A 145 -3.37 -20.12 -19.20
N GLN A 146 -2.17 -20.60 -19.54
CA GLN A 146 -1.09 -19.74 -20.04
C GLN A 146 -1.51 -18.98 -21.30
N ARG A 147 -2.21 -19.65 -22.22
CA ARG A 147 -2.80 -19.02 -23.41
C ARG A 147 -3.84 -17.99 -23.03
N LYS A 148 -4.78 -18.32 -22.12
CA LYS A 148 -5.85 -17.39 -21.73
C LYS A 148 -5.34 -16.17 -20.99
N LEU A 149 -4.35 -16.33 -20.11
CA LEU A 149 -3.73 -15.24 -19.37
C LEU A 149 -2.99 -14.28 -20.31
N LYS A 150 -2.28 -14.80 -21.32
CA LYS A 150 -1.64 -13.96 -22.36
C LYS A 150 -2.65 -13.26 -23.27
N GLU A 151 -3.78 -13.88 -23.55
CA GLU A 151 -4.89 -13.24 -24.29
C GLU A 151 -5.46 -12.04 -23.50
N MET A 152 -5.71 -12.22 -22.21
CA MET A 152 -6.24 -11.16 -21.33
C MET A 152 -5.19 -10.08 -21.02
N THR A 153 -3.95 -10.50 -20.79
CA THR A 153 -2.82 -9.65 -20.40
C THR A 153 -1.61 -10.00 -21.27
N PRO A 154 -1.43 -9.34 -22.43
CA PRO A 154 -0.34 -9.65 -23.38
C PRO A 154 1.07 -9.57 -22.79
N SER A 155 1.26 -8.75 -21.75
CA SER A 155 2.52 -8.62 -21.02
C SER A 155 2.73 -9.67 -19.93
N PHE A 156 1.85 -10.66 -19.79
CA PHE A 156 1.93 -11.66 -18.74
C PHE A 156 3.24 -12.46 -18.83
N GLY A 157 3.98 -12.51 -17.72
CA GLY A 157 5.28 -13.19 -17.63
C GLY A 157 6.47 -12.40 -18.17
N VAL A 158 6.26 -11.16 -18.64
CA VAL A 158 7.32 -10.32 -19.23
C VAL A 158 7.49 -9.02 -18.47
N SER A 159 8.75 -8.63 -18.24
CA SER A 159 9.08 -7.35 -17.62
C SER A 159 9.01 -6.23 -18.65
N LEU A 160 7.92 -5.45 -18.63
CA LEU A 160 7.73 -4.33 -19.57
C LEU A 160 8.82 -3.26 -19.48
N SER A 161 9.52 -3.13 -18.34
CA SER A 161 10.64 -2.21 -18.20
C SER A 161 11.88 -2.64 -18.99
N LYS A 162 11.95 -3.91 -19.40
CA LYS A 162 13.06 -4.46 -20.21
C LYS A 162 12.69 -4.65 -21.68
N GLU A 163 11.41 -4.49 -22.04
CA GLU A 163 10.87 -4.80 -23.36
C GLU A 163 10.15 -3.58 -23.95
N GLU A 164 10.94 -2.65 -24.51
CA GLU A 164 10.44 -1.35 -24.99
C GLU A 164 9.35 -1.50 -26.06
N LYS A 165 9.50 -2.46 -26.98
CA LYS A 165 8.52 -2.73 -28.04
C LYS A 165 7.17 -3.13 -27.45
N LEU A 166 7.17 -4.09 -26.52
CA LEU A 166 5.96 -4.59 -25.89
C LEU A 166 5.29 -3.52 -25.03
N LEU A 167 6.07 -2.64 -24.38
CA LEU A 167 5.55 -1.49 -23.65
C LEU A 167 4.82 -0.51 -24.58
N LYS A 168 5.40 -0.18 -25.74
CA LYS A 168 4.77 0.70 -26.73
C LYS A 168 3.47 0.10 -27.27
N GLU A 169 3.48 -1.15 -27.67
CA GLU A 169 2.29 -1.88 -28.16
C GLU A 169 1.19 -1.93 -27.10
N THR A 170 1.54 -2.23 -25.85
CA THR A 170 0.59 -2.29 -24.74
C THR A 170 -0.03 -0.92 -24.45
N ARG A 171 0.76 0.15 -24.46
CA ARG A 171 0.26 1.53 -24.27
C ARG A 171 -0.69 1.93 -25.39
N GLN A 172 -0.29 1.72 -26.65
CA GLN A 172 -1.14 2.02 -27.81
C GLN A 172 -2.47 1.28 -27.76
N ARG A 173 -2.43 -0.02 -27.45
CA ARG A 173 -3.65 -0.84 -27.30
C ARG A 173 -4.55 -0.29 -26.20
N THR A 174 -4.00 -0.04 -25.01
CA THR A 174 -4.77 0.46 -23.86
C THR A 174 -5.40 1.81 -24.16
N SER A 175 -4.67 2.75 -24.77
CA SER A 175 -5.21 4.05 -25.10
C SER A 175 -6.27 3.99 -26.19
N LYS A 176 -6.13 3.12 -27.19
CA LYS A 176 -7.18 2.89 -28.19
C LYS A 176 -8.46 2.33 -27.56
N VAL A 177 -8.33 1.41 -26.60
CA VAL A 177 -9.48 0.79 -25.91
C VAL A 177 -10.17 1.76 -24.96
N LEU A 178 -9.40 2.60 -24.28
CA LEU A 178 -9.89 3.56 -23.29
C LEU A 178 -10.18 4.96 -23.87
N ASP A 179 -10.07 5.11 -25.19
CA ASP A 179 -10.23 6.38 -25.90
C ASP A 179 -9.40 7.53 -25.31
N LEU A 180 -8.15 7.21 -24.98
CA LEU A 180 -7.18 8.18 -24.45
C LEU A 180 -6.37 8.74 -25.61
N THR A 181 -6.48 10.04 -25.84
CA THR A 181 -5.57 10.77 -26.73
C THR A 181 -4.16 10.74 -26.14
N ILE A 182 -3.25 9.96 -26.73
CA ILE A 182 -1.80 10.00 -26.40
C ILE A 182 -1.09 10.97 -27.33
#